data_AF-A0A838P323-F1
#
_entry.id   AF-A0A838P323-F1
#
_cell.length_a   1.000
_cell.length_b   1.000
_cell.length_c   1.000
_cell.angle_alpha   90.00
_cell.angle_beta   90.00
_cell.angle_gamma   90.00
#
_symmetry.space_group_name_H-M   'P 1'
#
loop_
_entity.id
_entity.type
_entity.pdbx_description
1 polymer ?
#
loop_
_entity_poly.entity_id
_entity_poly.type
_entity_poly.pdbx_seq_one_letter_code
_entity_poly.pdbx_strand_id
1 'polypeptide(L)'
;SERPPLSDRLVLRVRRPWAPGARLALEIRGVRNITGVTGDVVGTVAVPERPARDSLGTADSLPRRPDSLGRRADSLKPPPQPRR
;
A
#
# COMPACT_ATOMS: atom_id res chain seq x y z
N SER A 1 14.39 30.90 -30.60
CA SER A 1 13.72 30.93 -29.28
C SER A 1 12.54 29.98 -29.37
N GLU A 2 12.67 28.78 -28.83
CA GLU A 2 11.62 27.75 -28.91
C GLU A 2 10.56 28.06 -27.84
N ARG A 3 9.31 28.30 -28.25
CA ARG A 3 8.22 28.59 -27.33
C ARG A 3 7.83 27.24 -26.67
N PRO A 4 7.83 27.13 -25.33
CA PRO A 4 7.49 25.88 -24.66
C PRO A 4 6.13 25.36 -25.13
N PRO A 5 5.95 24.04 -25.27
CA PRO A 5 4.67 23.46 -25.65
C PRO A 5 3.61 23.89 -24.64
N LEU A 6 2.45 24.26 -25.17
CA LEU A 6 1.32 24.67 -24.35
C LEU A 6 0.74 23.43 -23.66
N SER A 7 0.82 23.39 -22.33
CA SER A 7 0.14 22.38 -21.53
C SER A 7 -1.14 22.95 -20.94
N ASP A 8 -2.21 22.18 -21.04
CA ASP A 8 -3.48 22.40 -20.35
C ASP A 8 -3.43 21.92 -18.88
N ARG A 9 -2.40 21.14 -18.53
CA ARG A 9 -2.25 20.50 -17.22
C ARG A 9 -0.89 20.78 -16.59
N LEU A 10 -0.91 21.10 -15.30
CA LEU A 10 0.27 21.22 -14.46
C LEU A 10 0.24 20.11 -13.41
N VAL A 11 1.26 19.25 -13.40
CA VAL A 11 1.42 18.19 -12.40
C VAL A 11 2.52 18.57 -11.42
N LEU A 12 2.17 18.71 -10.15
CA LEU A 12 3.11 19.04 -9.08
C LEU A 12 3.47 17.78 -8.29
N ARG A 13 4.77 17.48 -8.20
CA ARG A 13 5.28 16.40 -7.34
C ARG A 13 5.79 17.00 -6.04
N VAL A 14 5.24 16.52 -4.93
CA VAL A 14 5.65 16.93 -3.59
C VAL A 14 6.76 16.01 -3.08
N ARG A 15 7.79 16.57 -2.45
CA ARG A 15 8.91 15.78 -1.91
C ARG A 15 8.51 14.93 -0.70
N ARG A 16 7.59 15.44 0.11
CA ARG A 16 7.07 14.76 1.30
C ARG A 16 5.55 14.61 1.16
N PRO A 17 4.99 13.45 1.49
CA PRO A 17 3.54 13.28 1.56
C PRO A 17 2.93 14.29 2.53
N TRP A 18 1.81 14.89 2.14
CA TRP A 18 1.01 15.70 3.04
C TRP A 18 0.24 14.84 4.03
N ALA A 19 -0.17 15.43 5.16
CA ALA A 19 -0.96 14.73 6.15
C ALA A 19 -2.33 14.32 5.55
N PRO A 20 -2.82 13.09 5.79
CA PRO A 20 -4.15 12.69 5.36
C PRO A 20 -5.22 13.59 5.96
N GLY A 21 -6.28 13.89 5.21
CA GLY A 21 -7.35 14.80 5.62
C GLY A 21 -6.97 16.29 5.65
N ALA A 22 -5.71 16.65 5.33
CA ALA A 22 -5.28 18.04 5.34
C ALA A 22 -5.96 18.87 4.25
N ARG A 23 -6.20 20.15 4.56
CA ARG A 23 -6.65 21.15 3.59
C ARG A 23 -5.58 22.22 3.46
N LEU A 24 -5.06 22.40 2.25
CA LEU A 24 -3.91 23.25 1.97
C LEU A 24 -4.29 24.33 0.96
N ALA A 25 -3.83 25.57 1.21
CA ALA A 25 -3.83 26.60 0.18
C ALA A 25 -2.60 26.41 -0.70
N LEU A 26 -2.81 26.40 -2.01
CA LEU A 26 -1.78 26.36 -3.05
C LEU A 26 -1.77 27.69 -3.78
N GLU A 27 -0.60 28.30 -3.83
CA GLU A 27 -0.33 29.50 -4.62
C GLU A 27 0.69 29.14 -5.69
N ILE A 28 0.33 29.36 -6.96
CA ILE A 28 1.18 29.18 -8.12
C ILE A 28 1.47 30.55 -8.68
N ARG A 29 2.74 30.96 -8.64
CA ARG A 29 3.17 32.28 -9.10
C ARG A 29 3.69 32.24 -10.52
N GLY A 30 3.45 33.31 -11.27
CA GLY A 30 4.04 33.52 -12.59
C GLY A 30 3.49 32.59 -13.67
N VAL A 31 2.22 32.17 -13.57
CA VAL A 31 1.56 31.42 -14.62
C VAL A 31 1.39 32.33 -15.83
N ARG A 32 1.91 31.90 -16.98
CA ARG A 32 1.78 32.64 -18.24
C ARG A 32 0.87 31.91 -19.21
N ASN A 33 -0.15 32.60 -19.71
CA ASN A 33 -1.07 32.01 -20.69
C ASN A 33 -0.57 32.20 -22.14
N ILE A 34 -1.31 31.62 -23.09
CA ILE A 34 -0.99 31.64 -24.53
C ILE A 34 -0.97 33.06 -25.11
N THR A 35 -1.74 33.98 -24.51
CA THR A 35 -1.81 35.39 -24.90
C THR A 35 -0.66 36.22 -24.32
N GLY A 36 0.21 35.60 -23.52
CA GLY A 36 1.38 36.25 -22.90
C GLY A 36 1.07 37.01 -21.61
N VAL A 37 -0.17 36.91 -21.11
CA VAL A 37 -0.56 37.47 -19.81
C VAL A 37 0.00 36.60 -18.70
N THR A 38 0.67 37.22 -17.75
CA THR A 38 1.19 36.57 -16.54
C THR A 38 0.25 36.85 -15.37
N GLY A 39 0.00 35.85 -14.53
CA GLY A 39 -0.77 36.00 -13.31
C GLY A 39 -0.45 34.92 -12.28
N ASP A 40 -1.04 35.07 -11.11
CA ASP A 40 -0.91 34.13 -10.01
C ASP A 40 -2.24 33.40 -9.80
N VAL A 41 -2.16 32.13 -9.41
CA VAL A 41 -3.31 31.26 -9.20
C VAL A 41 -3.31 30.76 -7.77
N VAL A 42 -4.40 31.00 -7.05
CA VAL A 42 -4.61 30.48 -5.69
C VAL A 42 -5.75 29.48 -5.70
N GLY A 43 -5.56 28.34 -5.06
CA GLY A 43 -6.55 27.28 -4.95
C GLY A 43 -6.43 26.51 -3.64
N THR A 44 -7.45 25.72 -3.31
CA THR A 44 -7.42 24.82 -2.16
C THR A 44 -7.32 23.38 -2.63
N VAL A 45 -6.41 22.61 -2.04
CA VAL A 45 -6.33 21.16 -2.24
C VAL A 45 -6.69 20.44 -0.95
N ALA A 46 -7.61 19.51 -1.06
CA ALA A 46 -7.96 18.57 0.00
C ALA A 46 -7.18 17.28 -0.22
N VAL A 47 -6.44 16.86 0.81
CA VAL A 47 -5.76 15.58 0.85
C VAL A 47 -6.74 14.55 1.39
N PRO A 48 -6.99 13.45 0.67
CA PRO A 48 -7.93 12.43 1.13
C PRO A 48 -7.50 11.86 2.48
N GLU A 49 -8.47 11.45 3.28
CA GLU A 49 -8.20 10.70 4.50
C GLU A 49 -7.60 9.34 4.14
N ARG A 50 -6.70 8.85 5.01
CA ARG A 50 -6.19 7.49 4.88
C ARG A 50 -7.24 6.58 5.51
N PRO A 51 -7.75 5.56 4.79
CA PRO A 51 -8.64 4.59 5.41
C PRO A 51 -7.93 3.98 6.61
N ALA A 52 -8.66 3.82 7.72
CA ALA A 52 -8.14 3.08 8.86
C ALA A 52 -7.66 1.71 8.37
N ARG A 53 -6.44 1.32 8.73
CA ARG A 53 -6.08 -0.09 8.60
C ARG A 53 -7.00 -0.82 9.55
N ASP A 54 -7.86 -1.69 9.02
CA ASP A 54 -8.58 -2.64 9.84
C ASP A 54 -7.55 -3.42 10.64
N SER A 55 -7.53 -3.24 11.96
CA SER A 55 -6.70 -4.01 12.88
C SER A 55 -7.20 -5.46 13.03
N LEU A 56 -7.83 -6.02 12.00
CA LEU A 56 -8.27 -7.42 11.92
C LEU A 56 -7.26 -8.25 11.12
N GLY A 57 -5.98 -8.11 11.47
CA GLY A 57 -4.88 -8.77 10.77
C GLY A 57 -3.79 -9.31 11.68
N THR A 58 -4.02 -9.45 12.98
CA THR A 58 -3.28 -10.46 13.75
C THR A 58 -3.92 -11.80 13.36
N ALA A 59 -3.38 -12.45 12.33
CA ALA A 59 -3.69 -13.85 12.07
C ALA A 59 -3.07 -14.68 13.20
N ASP A 60 -3.77 -14.74 14.33
CA ASP A 60 -3.42 -15.66 15.39
C ASP A 60 -3.69 -17.09 14.90
N SER A 61 -2.61 -17.87 14.91
CA SER A 61 -2.59 -19.32 15.11
C SER A 61 -3.11 -20.23 13.99
N LEU A 62 -2.18 -20.72 13.16
CA LEU A 62 -2.06 -22.16 12.93
C LEU A 62 -0.57 -22.56 12.98
N PRO A 63 -0.09 -23.30 13.99
CA PRO A 63 1.18 -23.99 13.84
C PRO A 63 1.03 -24.96 12.67
N ARG A 64 1.87 -24.79 11.65
CA ARG A 64 2.02 -25.72 10.53
C ARG A 64 2.28 -27.11 11.10
N ARG A 65 1.24 -27.95 11.21
CA ARG A 65 1.45 -29.38 11.47
C ARG A 65 2.22 -29.93 10.27
N PRO A 66 3.37 -30.59 10.45
CA PRO A 66 4.00 -31.32 9.37
C PRO A 66 3.05 -32.43 8.96
N ASP A 67 2.70 -32.45 7.67
CA ASP A 67 1.88 -33.51 7.08
C ASP A 67 2.50 -34.88 7.37
N SER A 68 1.65 -35.77 7.84
CA SER A 68 1.94 -37.15 8.16
C SER A 68 2.44 -37.91 6.93
N LEU A 69 3.74 -38.21 6.90
CA LEU A 69 4.28 -39.42 6.28
C LEU A 69 5.00 -40.24 7.35
N GLY A 70 4.25 -40.65 8.37
CA GLY A 70 4.68 -41.71 9.27
C GLY A 70 4.79 -43.00 8.47
N ARG A 71 6.03 -43.45 8.22
CA ARG A 71 6.33 -44.81 7.74
C ARG A 71 5.48 -45.81 8.50
N ARG A 72 4.72 -46.63 7.77
CA ARG A 72 4.10 -47.84 8.31
C ARG A 72 5.22 -48.69 8.91
N ALA A 73 5.21 -48.85 10.23
CA ALA A 73 5.94 -49.92 10.88
C ALA A 73 5.02 -51.14 10.88
N ASP A 74 5.26 -52.08 9.97
CA ASP A 74 4.62 -53.39 9.98
C ASP A 74 4.98 -54.10 11.29
N SER A 75 4.07 -54.06 12.26
CA SER A 75 4.18 -54.86 13.48
C SER A 75 3.61 -56.25 13.21
N LEU A 76 4.47 -57.16 12.76
CA LEU A 76 4.22 -58.59 12.93
C LEU A 76 4.34 -58.92 14.43
N LYS A 77 3.20 -59.20 15.06
CA LYS A 77 3.09 -59.60 16.47
C LYS A 77 3.40 -61.11 16.55
N PRO A 78 4.45 -61.58 17.23
CA PRO A 78 4.54 -63.00 17.58
C PRO A 78 3.54 -63.33 18.71
N PRO A 79 2.91 -64.52 18.70
CA PRO A 79 1.91 -64.89 19.70
C PRO A 79 2.56 -65.14 21.08
N PRO A 80 1.83 -64.89 22.19
CA PRO A 80 2.34 -65.12 23.53
C PRO A 80 2.45 -66.62 23.81
N GLN A 81 3.64 -67.11 24.16
CA GLN A 81 3.81 -68.47 24.67
C GLN A 81 3.48 -68.53 26.17
N PRO A 82 2.63 -69.48 26.60
CA PRO A 82 2.34 -69.67 28.02
C PRO A 82 3.52 -70.35 28.73
N ARG A 83 3.90 -69.77 29.88
CA ARG A 83 4.90 -70.33 30.79
C ARG A 83 4.39 -71.65 31.40
N ARG A 84 5.20 -72.70 31.31
CA ARG A 84 5.19 -73.85 32.22
C ARG A 84 6.61 -74.31 32.45
#